data_AF-A0A804MMC4-F1
#
_entry.id   AF-A0A804MMC4-F1
#
_cell.length_a   1.000
_cell.length_b   1.000
_cell.length_c   1.000
_cell.angle_alpha   90.00
_cell.angle_beta   90.00
_cell.angle_gamma   90.00
#
_symmetry.space_group_name_H-M   'P 1'
#
loop_
_entity.id
_entity.type
_entity.pdbx_description
1 polymer ?
#
loop_
_entity_poly.entity_id
_entity_poly.type
_entity_poly.pdbx_seq_one_letter_code
_entity_poly.pdbx_strand_id
1 'polypeptide(L)'
;MNIYDDNGLACLTKISGASSASTVSPLPHMLVVKDLVGKEIPQTKADRAKLDGMYECILCACCSTSCPSYWWNPKEYLSPAALLHANRYTTITATSHPLYCDG
;
A
#
# COMPACT_ATOMS: atom_id res chain seq x y z
N MET A 1 8.19 -13.47 6.06
CA MET A 1 8.67 -13.83 7.42
C MET A 1 10.18 -13.75 7.41
N ASN A 2 10.80 -13.65 8.57
CA ASN A 2 12.25 -13.58 8.69
C ASN A 2 12.79 -15.01 8.84
N ILE A 3 13.69 -15.43 7.94
CA ILE A 3 14.26 -16.78 7.87
C ILE A 3 15.78 -16.62 7.84
N TYR A 4 16.49 -17.15 8.86
CA TYR A 4 17.94 -16.94 9.01
C TYR A 4 18.35 -15.45 9.05
N ASP A 5 17.56 -14.62 9.72
CA ASP A 5 17.77 -13.15 9.80
C ASP A 5 17.60 -12.38 8.47
N ASP A 6 17.14 -13.06 7.42
CA ASP A 6 16.76 -12.46 6.14
C ASP A 6 15.25 -12.50 5.91
N ASN A 7 14.68 -11.36 5.49
CA ASN A 7 13.26 -11.26 5.15
C ASN A 7 12.98 -11.97 3.82
N GLY A 8 12.19 -13.04 3.87
CA GLY A 8 11.88 -13.86 2.71
C GLY A 8 10.41 -14.27 2.58
N LEU A 9 10.03 -14.62 1.34
CA LEU A 9 8.80 -15.37 1.07
C LEU A 9 9.08 -16.85 1.36
N ALA A 10 8.36 -17.41 2.33
CA ALA A 10 8.58 -18.79 2.77
C ALA A 10 8.43 -19.81 1.64
N CYS A 11 7.50 -19.59 0.70
CA CYS A 11 7.27 -20.47 -0.45
C CYS A 11 8.38 -20.46 -1.50
N LEU A 12 9.26 -19.45 -1.50
CA LEU A 12 10.37 -19.33 -2.45
C LEU A 12 11.74 -19.57 -1.79
N THR A 13 11.78 -19.64 -0.47
CA THR A 13 13.02 -19.84 0.29
C THR A 13 13.35 -21.32 0.33
N LYS A 14 14.42 -21.74 -0.36
CA LYS A 14 14.85 -23.14 -0.36
C LYS A 14 15.31 -23.54 1.04
N ILE A 15 14.85 -24.70 1.51
CA ILE A 15 15.36 -25.32 2.73
C ILE A 15 16.74 -25.89 2.39
N SER A 16 17.82 -25.24 2.85
CA SER A 16 19.16 -25.83 2.79
C SER A 16 19.22 -27.05 3.70
N GLY A 17 19.78 -28.16 3.22
CA GLY A 17 19.81 -29.45 3.93
C GLY A 17 20.41 -29.39 5.34
N ALA A 18 19.53 -29.40 6.34
CA ALA A 18 19.51 -30.18 7.58
C ALA A 18 20.79 -30.46 8.42
N SER A 19 21.78 -29.56 8.50
CA SER A 19 22.81 -29.67 9.56
C SER A 19 22.59 -28.73 10.75
N SER A 20 21.83 -27.65 10.59
CA SER A 20 21.57 -26.68 11.66
C SER A 20 20.09 -26.31 11.75
N ALA A 21 19.63 -26.02 12.97
CA ALA A 21 18.25 -25.59 13.23
C ALA A 21 17.92 -24.32 12.41
N SER A 22 16.75 -24.31 11.78
CA SER A 22 16.24 -23.15 11.05
C SER A 22 15.53 -22.21 12.01
N THR A 23 16.00 -20.97 12.13
CA THR A 23 15.30 -19.93 12.91
C THR A 23 14.35 -19.17 11.99
N VAL A 24 13.07 -19.19 12.34
CA VAL A 24 12.01 -18.43 11.67
C VAL A 24 11.37 -17.49 12.67
N SER A 25 11.29 -16.22 12.33
CA SER A 25 10.69 -15.17 13.16
C SER A 25 9.72 -14.29 12.35
N PRO A 26 8.82 -13.55 13.03
CA PRO A 26 7.97 -12.57 12.36
C PRO A 26 8.79 -11.49 11.65
N LEU A 27 8.19 -10.78 10.70
CA LEU A 27 8.86 -9.66 10.06
C LEU A 27 9.22 -8.57 11.09
N PRO A 28 10.45 -8.04 11.10
CA PRO A 28 10.85 -6.97 12.00
C PRO A 28 9.93 -5.75 11.88
N HIS A 29 9.69 -5.07 13.00
CA HIS A 29 8.86 -3.86 13.11
C HIS A 29 7.38 -4.01 12.75
N MET A 30 6.89 -5.24 12.54
CA MET A 30 5.46 -5.51 12.40
C MET A 30 4.85 -5.83 13.77
N LEU A 31 3.66 -5.27 14.05
CA LEU A 31 2.87 -5.73 15.20
C LEU A 31 2.48 -7.19 14.98
N VAL A 32 2.83 -8.09 15.89
CA VAL A 32 2.51 -9.53 15.75
C VAL A 32 1.19 -9.83 16.44
N VAL A 33 0.26 -10.48 15.74
CA VAL A 33 -1.00 -10.95 16.33
C VAL A 33 -0.77 -12.28 17.03
N LYS A 34 -0.24 -13.26 16.31
CA LYS A 34 0.05 -14.61 16.81
C LYS A 34 1.07 -15.29 15.88
N ASP A 35 1.98 -16.07 16.46
CA ASP A 35 3.01 -16.83 15.73
C ASP A 35 3.80 -15.93 14.77
N LEU A 36 3.76 -16.23 13.46
CA LEU A 36 4.44 -15.48 12.40
C LEU A 36 3.50 -14.48 11.69
N VAL A 37 2.29 -14.29 12.21
CA VAL A 37 1.25 -13.46 11.60
C VAL A 37 1.33 -12.04 12.16
N GLY A 38 1.54 -11.09 11.26
CA GLY A 38 1.46 -9.68 11.59
C GLY A 38 0.03 -9.14 11.62
N LYS A 39 -0.17 -7.99 12.25
CA LYS A 39 -1.46 -7.30 12.37
C LYS A 39 -1.71 -6.47 11.13
N GLU A 40 -2.78 -6.81 10.41
CA GLU A 40 -3.33 -5.97 9.34
C GLU A 40 -4.17 -4.83 9.92
N ILE A 41 -4.34 -3.76 9.13
CA ILE A 41 -5.26 -2.67 9.47
C ILE A 41 -6.63 -3.03 8.89
N PRO A 42 -7.70 -3.14 9.71
CA PRO A 42 -9.02 -3.46 9.20
C PRO A 42 -9.55 -2.32 8.30
N GLN A 43 -10.15 -2.68 7.17
CA GLN A 43 -10.84 -1.75 6.27
C GLN A 43 -12.22 -2.31 5.93
N THR A 44 -13.28 -1.49 6.05
CA THR A 44 -14.63 -1.93 5.70
C THR A 44 -14.81 -2.04 4.18
N LYS A 45 -15.76 -2.86 3.71
CA LYS A 45 -16.09 -2.92 2.27
C LYS A 45 -16.55 -1.57 1.73
N ALA A 46 -17.31 -0.82 2.53
CA ALA A 46 -17.78 0.52 2.17
C ALA A 46 -16.61 1.50 2.00
N ASP A 47 -15.59 1.40 2.86
CA ASP A 47 -14.38 2.23 2.75
C ASP A 47 -13.51 1.84 1.56
N ARG A 48 -13.33 0.54 1.32
CA ARG A 48 -12.61 0.05 0.14
C ARG A 48 -13.27 0.53 -1.16
N ALA A 49 -14.60 0.55 -1.20
CA ALA A 49 -15.36 1.02 -2.37
C ALA A 49 -15.14 2.52 -2.67
N LYS A 50 -14.77 3.33 -1.67
CA LYS A 50 -14.41 4.75 -1.90
C LYS A 50 -13.19 4.90 -2.80
N LEU A 51 -12.35 3.88 -2.95
CA LEU A 51 -11.16 3.93 -3.82
C LEU A 51 -11.47 3.62 -5.28
N ASP A 52 -12.64 3.04 -5.57
CA ASP A 52 -13.01 2.63 -6.92
C ASP A 52 -13.09 3.84 -7.86
N GLY A 53 -12.47 3.71 -9.03
CA GLY A 53 -12.23 4.77 -10.00
C GLY A 53 -10.94 5.58 -9.81
N MET A 54 -10.28 5.52 -8.64
CA MET A 54 -9.04 6.26 -8.36
C MET A 54 -7.78 5.39 -8.45
N TYR A 55 -7.83 4.12 -8.02
CA TYR A 55 -6.64 3.25 -8.02
C TYR A 55 -6.37 2.62 -9.38
N GLU A 56 -7.34 2.66 -10.28
CA GLU A 56 -7.31 2.11 -11.64
C GLU A 56 -6.53 2.99 -12.61
N CYS A 57 -6.12 4.19 -12.20
CA CYS A 57 -5.28 5.07 -13.01
C CYS A 57 -3.92 4.40 -13.32
N ILE A 58 -3.63 4.24 -14.61
CA ILE A 58 -2.39 3.62 -15.10
C ILE A 58 -1.24 4.60 -15.35
N LEU A 59 -1.37 5.85 -14.87
CA LEU A 59 -0.35 6.90 -15.05
C LEU A 59 0.05 7.18 -16.52
N CYS A 60 -0.88 7.03 -17.47
CA CYS A 60 -0.59 7.26 -18.89
C CYS A 60 -0.44 8.74 -19.31
N ALA A 61 -0.68 9.68 -18.39
CA ALA A 61 -0.66 11.13 -18.61
C ALA A 61 -1.67 11.70 -19.64
N CYS A 62 -2.54 10.88 -20.26
CA CYS A 62 -3.52 11.35 -21.25
C CYS A 62 -4.44 12.46 -20.74
N CYS A 63 -4.87 12.39 -19.48
CA CYS A 63 -5.71 13.43 -18.87
C CYS A 63 -4.93 14.72 -18.57
N SER A 64 -3.63 14.63 -18.28
CA SER A 64 -2.76 15.78 -18.11
C SER A 64 -2.51 16.48 -19.43
N THR A 65 -2.23 15.72 -20.50
CA THR A 65 -2.01 16.29 -21.84
C THR A 65 -3.29 16.72 -22.53
N SER A 66 -4.48 16.31 -22.08
CA SER A 66 -5.76 16.78 -22.63
C SER A 66 -6.31 18.03 -21.93
N CYS A 67 -5.74 18.44 -20.80
CA CYS A 67 -6.23 19.55 -19.98
C CYS A 67 -5.57 20.89 -20.37
N PRO A 68 -6.31 21.87 -20.95
CA PRO A 68 -5.75 23.18 -21.29
C PRO A 68 -5.14 23.91 -20.10
N SER A 69 -5.70 23.74 -18.90
CA SER A 69 -5.16 24.35 -17.68
C SER A 69 -3.74 23.86 -17.37
N TYR A 70 -3.43 22.60 -17.70
CA TYR A 70 -2.08 22.06 -17.56
C TYR A 70 -1.13 22.58 -18.64
N TRP A 71 -1.64 22.89 -19.83
CA TRP A 71 -0.83 23.48 -20.90
C TRP A 71 -0.35 24.89 -20.55
N TRP A 72 -1.26 25.70 -19.99
CA TRP A 72 -0.96 27.09 -19.68
C TRP A 72 -0.14 27.26 -18.39
N ASN A 73 -0.31 26.36 -17.41
CA ASN A 73 0.31 26.51 -16.08
C ASN A 73 0.97 25.21 -15.54
N PRO A 74 1.90 24.57 -16.27
CA PRO A 74 2.45 23.27 -15.87
C PRO A 74 3.29 23.31 -14.58
N LYS A 75 3.73 24.50 -14.15
CA LYS A 75 4.51 24.69 -12.91
C LYS A 75 3.65 24.86 -11.66
N GLU A 76 2.43 25.36 -11.82
CA GLU A 76 1.53 25.68 -10.70
C GLU A 76 0.39 24.66 -10.58
N TYR A 77 -0.12 24.18 -11.72
CA TYR A 77 -1.18 23.17 -11.75
C TYR A 77 -0.58 21.76 -11.83
N LEU A 78 -0.80 20.95 -10.80
CA LEU A 78 -0.22 19.60 -10.65
C LEU A 78 -0.66 18.59 -11.72
N SER A 79 -1.71 18.88 -12.50
CA SER A 79 -2.44 18.00 -13.43
C SER A 79 -3.57 17.17 -12.80
N PRO A 80 -4.57 16.76 -13.61
CA PRO A 80 -5.65 15.89 -13.15
C PRO A 80 -5.15 14.56 -12.59
N ALA A 81 -4.12 13.96 -13.21
CA ALA A 81 -3.54 12.71 -12.73
C ALA A 81 -2.97 12.86 -11.31
N ALA A 82 -2.16 13.88 -11.07
CA ALA A 82 -1.56 14.11 -9.75
C ALA A 82 -2.63 14.38 -8.67
N LEU A 83 -3.68 15.14 -9.00
CA LEU A 83 -4.79 15.39 -8.09
C LEU A 83 -5.60 14.12 -7.78
N LEU A 84 -5.84 13.26 -8.77
CA LEU A 84 -6.48 11.96 -8.58
C LEU A 84 -5.66 11.05 -7.65
N HIS A 85 -4.34 11.00 -7.85
CA HIS A 85 -3.45 10.23 -6.99
C HIS A 85 -3.39 10.78 -5.58
N ALA A 86 -3.39 12.11 -5.39
CA ALA A 86 -3.47 12.73 -4.07
C ALA A 86 -4.79 12.36 -3.38
N ASN A 87 -5.93 12.46 -4.09
CA ASN A 87 -7.24 12.09 -3.56
C ASN A 87 -7.31 10.61 -3.13
N ARG A 88 -6.70 9.72 -3.91
CA ARG A 88 -6.58 8.30 -3.54
C ARG A 88 -5.95 8.13 -2.15
N TYR A 89 -4.85 8.82 -1.87
CA TYR A 89 -4.16 8.71 -0.57
C TYR A 89 -4.90 9.40 0.57
N THR A 90 -5.55 10.55 0.32
CA THR A 90 -6.38 11.20 1.34
C THR A 90 -7.57 10.34 1.71
N THR A 91 -8.18 9.65 0.74
CA THR A 91 -9.31 8.75 0.96
C THR A 91 -8.91 7.51 1.76
N ILE A 92 -7.74 6.92 1.48
CA ILE A 92 -7.21 5.82 2.31
C ILE A 92 -6.98 6.30 3.74
N THR A 93 -6.29 7.42 3.91
CA THR A 93 -5.96 7.93 5.26
C THR A 93 -7.22 8.24 6.07
N ALA A 94 -8.26 8.79 5.45
CA ALA A 94 -9.54 9.05 6.11
C ALA A 94 -10.30 7.77 6.51
N THR A 95 -10.00 6.63 5.88
CA THR A 95 -10.76 5.38 6.05
C THR A 95 -10.01 4.28 6.81
N SER A 96 -8.68 4.36 6.90
CA SER A 96 -7.85 3.36 7.58
C SER A 96 -7.14 3.91 8.83
N HIS A 97 -7.30 5.20 9.16
CA HIS A 97 -6.67 5.77 10.35
C HIS A 97 -7.50 5.48 11.60
N PRO A 98 -6.92 4.89 12.66
CA PRO A 98 -7.64 4.54 13.89
C PRO A 98 -8.43 5.70 14.50
N LEU A 99 -7.92 6.94 14.37
CA LEU A 99 -8.60 8.14 14.90
C LEU A 99 -9.85 8.58 14.13
N TYR A 100 -10.12 8.04 12.93
CA TYR A 100 -11.28 8.43 12.11
C TYR A 100 -12.32 7.31 11.94
N CYS A 101 -12.00 6.08 12.36
CA CYS A 101 -12.92 4.94 12.30
C CYS A 101 -13.90 4.86 13.50
N ASP A 102 -13.88 5.82 14.42
CA ASP A 102 -14.70 5.87 15.65
C ASP A 102 -15.91 6.85 15.56
N GLY A 103 -16.39 7.18 14.36
CA GLY A 103 -17.61 7.99 14.15
C GLY A 103 -18.69 7.24 13.39
#